data_AF-B7RHJ4-F1
#
_entry.id   AF-B7RHJ4-F1
#
_cell.length_a   1.000
_cell.length_b   1.000
_cell.length_c   1.000
_cell.angle_alpha   90.00
_cell.angle_beta   90.00
_cell.angle_gamma   90.00
#
_symmetry.space_group_name_H-M   'P 1'
#
loop_
_entity.id
_entity.type
_entity.pdbx_description
1 polymer ?
#
loop_
_entity_poly.entity_id
_entity_poly.type
_entity_poly.pdbx_seq_one_letter_code
_entity_poly.pdbx_strand_id
1 'polypeptide(L)'
;MWKTLSLILPVLMPSWRFFKTIEPSPRVQWRFLTDKNATTGDWQDFRPRPQAVTAVQMIGRLFWNPVWNDNLFVVSCAERIEQQRTDRSITEITQRILADSDATQMNPQVRLVQFRLLFVHRDGADLVEDIVFVSDPVAQPRGPSC
;
A
#
# COMPACT_ATOMS: atom_id res chain seq x y z
N MET A 1 -25.49 -3.11 31.89
CA MET A 1 -24.30 -3.03 31.00
C MET A 1 -24.55 -2.17 29.76
N TRP A 2 -25.70 -2.25 29.08
CA TRP A 2 -26.01 -1.41 27.91
C TRP A 2 -25.89 0.11 28.15
N LYS A 3 -26.41 0.61 29.28
CA LYS A 3 -26.28 2.03 29.67
C LYS A 3 -24.82 2.47 29.83
N THR A 4 -23.95 1.60 30.35
CA THR A 4 -22.52 1.89 30.51
C THR A 4 -21.82 1.97 29.16
N LEU A 5 -22.11 1.02 28.26
CA LEU A 5 -21.59 1.05 26.89
C LEU A 5 -22.04 2.32 26.15
N SER A 6 -23.30 2.72 26.32
CA SER A 6 -23.86 3.93 25.72
C SER A 6 -23.20 5.23 26.21
N LEU A 7 -22.66 5.26 27.43
CA LEU A 7 -21.96 6.43 27.98
C LEU A 7 -20.50 6.49 27.53
N ILE A 8 -19.88 5.33 27.29
CA ILE A 8 -18.45 5.22 26.94
C ILE A 8 -18.23 5.31 25.42
N LEU A 9 -19.16 4.78 24.61
CA LEU A 9 -19.01 4.74 23.15
C LEU A 9 -18.76 6.12 22.51
N PRO A 10 -19.44 7.22 22.92
CA PRO A 10 -19.16 8.55 22.38
C PRO A 10 -17.77 9.09 22.75
N VAL A 11 -17.20 8.62 23.86
CA VAL A 11 -15.85 9.02 24.33
C VAL A 11 -14.77 8.22 23.59
N LEU A 12 -15.02 6.93 23.32
CA LEU A 12 -14.09 6.07 22.57
C LEU A 12 -14.06 6.38 21.07
N MET A 13 -15.17 6.84 20.50
CA MET A 13 -15.26 7.26 19.11
C MET A 13 -15.53 8.75 19.04
N PRO A 14 -14.50 9.61 19.27
CA PRO A 14 -14.68 11.05 19.14
C PRO A 14 -15.23 11.36 17.74
N SER A 15 -16.10 12.37 17.67
CA SER A 15 -16.81 12.68 16.42
C SER A 15 -15.81 12.85 15.27
N TRP A 16 -16.08 12.18 14.14
CA TRP A 16 -15.30 12.30 12.89
C TRP A 16 -15.21 13.73 12.32
N ARG A 17 -15.85 14.72 12.98
CA ARG A 17 -15.76 16.16 12.70
C ARG A 17 -14.36 16.77 12.88
N PHE A 18 -13.36 16.03 13.37
CA PHE A 18 -11.98 16.52 13.46
C PHE A 18 -11.32 16.71 12.08
N PHE A 19 -11.68 15.90 11.08
CA PHE A 19 -11.06 15.98 9.76
C PHE A 19 -11.82 16.99 8.89
N LYS A 20 -11.23 18.17 8.71
CA LYS A 20 -11.79 19.26 7.88
C LYS A 20 -11.79 18.88 6.38
N THR A 21 -10.77 18.14 5.95
CA THR A 21 -10.59 17.67 4.58
C THR A 21 -9.85 16.33 4.62
N ILE A 22 -10.25 15.39 3.74
CA ILE A 22 -9.52 14.13 3.51
C ILE A 22 -8.79 14.30 2.19
N GLU A 23 -7.47 14.43 2.26
CA GLU A 23 -6.64 14.53 1.05
C GLU A 23 -6.40 13.15 0.43
N PRO A 24 -6.12 13.08 -0.88
CA PRO A 24 -5.70 11.85 -1.53
C PRO A 24 -4.45 11.29 -0.83
N SER A 25 -4.46 9.98 -0.55
CA SER A 25 -3.30 9.28 0.03
C SER A 25 -2.55 8.53 -1.07
N PRO A 26 -1.20 8.52 -1.06
CA PRO A 26 -0.43 7.85 -2.09
C PRO A 26 -0.64 6.34 -2.01
N ARG A 27 -0.92 5.72 -3.16
CA ARG A 27 -1.03 4.27 -3.30
C ARG A 27 0.22 3.74 -3.98
N VAL A 28 0.66 2.57 -3.53
CA VAL A 28 1.79 1.87 -4.10
C VAL A 28 1.30 0.82 -5.07
N GLN A 29 1.75 0.91 -6.31
CA GLN A 29 1.64 -0.16 -7.29
C GLN A 29 3.02 -0.67 -7.65
N TRP A 30 3.11 -1.94 -7.98
CA TRP A 30 4.35 -2.59 -8.34
C TRP A 30 4.17 -3.48 -9.56
N ARG A 31 5.27 -3.74 -10.26
CA ARG A 31 5.29 -4.63 -11.41
C ARG A 31 6.61 -5.37 -11.50
N PHE A 32 6.54 -6.47 -12.21
CA PHE A 32 7.68 -7.27 -12.61
C PHE A 32 8.14 -6.91 -14.02
N LEU A 33 9.45 -6.89 -14.23
CA LEU A 33 10.10 -6.56 -15.49
C LEU A 33 11.12 -7.63 -15.89
N THR A 34 11.14 -7.97 -17.17
CA THR A 34 12.11 -8.92 -17.76
C THR A 34 13.48 -8.28 -17.98
N ASP A 35 13.50 -7.00 -18.36
CA ASP A 35 14.72 -6.21 -18.60
C ASP A 35 14.51 -4.74 -18.21
N LYS A 36 15.60 -3.97 -18.03
CA LYS A 36 15.56 -2.55 -17.61
C LYS A 36 14.80 -1.67 -18.61
N ASN A 37 14.81 -2.04 -19.88
CA ASN A 37 14.11 -1.32 -20.95
C ASN A 37 12.70 -1.87 -21.22
N ALA A 38 12.28 -2.94 -20.55
CA ALA A 38 10.94 -3.47 -20.72
C ALA A 38 9.92 -2.47 -20.14
N THR A 39 9.00 -1.99 -20.98
CA THR A 39 7.85 -1.20 -20.54
C THR A 39 6.62 -2.04 -20.28
N THR A 40 6.64 -3.31 -20.68
CA THR A 40 5.52 -4.25 -20.58
C THR A 40 5.54 -4.97 -19.23
N GLY A 41 4.47 -4.79 -18.47
CA GLY A 41 4.23 -5.46 -17.19
C GLY A 41 3.02 -4.86 -16.52
N ASP A 42 2.07 -5.70 -16.11
CA ASP A 42 0.84 -5.25 -15.47
C ASP A 42 1.13 -4.72 -14.07
N TRP A 43 0.64 -3.51 -13.79
CA TRP A 43 0.74 -2.91 -12.48
C TRP A 43 -0.24 -3.57 -11.51
N GLN A 44 0.28 -3.97 -10.36
CA GLN A 44 -0.49 -4.59 -9.30
C GLN A 44 -0.47 -3.69 -8.06
N ASP A 45 -1.63 -3.55 -7.41
CA ASP A 45 -1.69 -2.87 -6.12
C ASP A 45 -0.87 -3.66 -5.08
N PHE A 46 -0.04 -2.97 -4.30
CA PHE A 46 0.75 -3.61 -3.25
C PHE A 46 -0.12 -4.35 -2.23
N ARG A 47 -1.32 -3.83 -1.95
CA ARG A 47 -2.33 -4.50 -1.12
C ARG A 47 -3.72 -4.25 -1.69
N PRO A 48 -4.27 -5.19 -2.49
CA PRO A 48 -5.59 -5.03 -3.05
C PRO A 48 -6.63 -4.95 -1.93
N ARG A 49 -7.60 -4.06 -2.09
CA ARG A 49 -8.67 -3.92 -1.11
C ARG A 49 -9.57 -5.17 -1.16
N PRO A 50 -9.89 -5.78 -0.01
CA PRO A 50 -10.85 -6.88 0.00
C PRO A 50 -12.21 -6.37 -0.50
N GLN A 51 -12.85 -7.12 -1.39
CA GLN A 51 -14.16 -6.75 -1.96
C GLN A 51 -15.28 -6.76 -0.91
N ALA A 52 -15.16 -7.61 0.10
CA ALA A 52 -16.07 -7.69 1.23
C ALA A 52 -15.31 -7.94 2.53
N VAL A 53 -15.81 -7.39 3.63
CA VAL A 53 -15.30 -7.63 4.99
C VAL A 53 -16.49 -7.97 5.88
N THR A 54 -16.42 -9.08 6.59
CA THR A 54 -17.50 -9.48 7.51
C THR A 54 -17.46 -8.66 8.79
N ALA A 55 -18.59 -8.55 9.51
CA ALA A 55 -18.66 -7.83 10.78
C ALA A 55 -17.66 -8.39 11.82
N VAL A 56 -17.47 -9.71 11.85
CA VAL A 56 -16.51 -10.37 12.74
C VAL A 56 -15.07 -10.00 12.39
N GLN A 57 -14.71 -9.98 11.10
CA GLN A 57 -13.40 -9.51 10.66
C GLN A 57 -13.17 -8.04 11.02
N MET A 58 -14.20 -7.21 10.88
CA MET A 58 -14.13 -5.79 11.26
C MET A 58 -13.85 -5.61 12.75
N ILE A 59 -14.54 -6.36 13.61
CA ILE A 59 -14.31 -6.33 15.07
C ILE A 59 -12.92 -6.86 15.42
N GLY A 60 -12.48 -7.97 14.82
CA GLY A 60 -11.14 -8.51 15.05
C GLY A 60 -10.03 -7.50 14.72
N ARG A 61 -10.20 -6.74 13.63
CA ARG A 61 -9.25 -5.70 13.20
C ARG A 61 -9.14 -4.52 14.18
N LEU A 62 -10.10 -4.30 15.08
CA LEU A 62 -10.02 -3.25 16.11
C LEU A 62 -8.99 -3.58 17.20
N PHE A 63 -8.70 -4.86 17.45
CA PHE A 63 -7.78 -5.26 18.52
C PHE A 63 -6.34 -5.39 18.05
N TRP A 64 -6.11 -6.05 16.90
CA TRP A 64 -4.77 -6.22 16.35
C TRP A 64 -4.83 -6.50 14.85
N ASN A 65 -4.09 -5.71 14.06
CA ASN A 65 -3.98 -5.92 12.62
C ASN A 65 -2.56 -5.56 12.13
N PRO A 66 -1.61 -6.52 12.15
CA PRO A 66 -0.22 -6.25 11.80
C PRO A 66 -0.06 -5.84 10.34
N VAL A 67 -0.89 -6.39 9.45
CA VAL A 67 -0.90 -6.03 8.02
C VAL A 67 -1.32 -4.57 7.82
N TRP A 68 -2.27 -4.07 8.61
CA TRP A 68 -2.68 -2.67 8.52
C TRP A 68 -1.59 -1.72 9.03
N ASN A 69 -0.87 -2.09 10.09
CA ASN A 69 0.27 -1.30 10.57
C ASN A 69 1.39 -1.23 9.51
N ASP A 70 1.68 -2.33 8.84
CA ASP A 70 2.66 -2.35 7.74
C ASP A 70 2.22 -1.47 6.57
N ASN A 71 0.93 -1.49 6.22
CA ASN A 71 0.38 -0.62 5.18
C ASN A 71 0.49 0.86 5.54
N LEU A 72 0.19 1.23 6.79
CA LEU A 72 0.36 2.60 7.26
C LEU A 72 1.82 3.04 7.17
N PHE A 73 2.75 2.16 7.53
CA PHE A 73 4.18 2.43 7.40
C PHE A 73 4.61 2.66 5.95
N VAL A 74 4.10 1.84 5.01
CA VAL A 74 4.35 2.00 3.57
C VAL A 74 3.78 3.33 3.06
N VAL A 75 2.57 3.71 3.48
CA VAL A 75 1.99 5.02 3.15
C VAL A 75 2.87 6.16 3.67
N SER A 76 3.33 6.10 4.92
CA SER A 76 4.25 7.11 5.46
C SER A 76 5.57 7.18 4.68
N CYS A 77 6.08 6.05 4.18
CA CYS A 77 7.26 6.04 3.31
C CYS A 77 6.96 6.69 1.95
N ALA A 78 5.78 6.45 1.38
CA ALA A 78 5.35 7.07 0.12
C ALA A 78 5.16 8.59 0.26
N GLU A 79 4.55 9.05 1.35
CA GLU A 79 4.43 10.48 1.68
C GLU A 79 5.81 11.14 1.83
N ARG A 80 6.76 10.47 2.48
CA ARG A 80 8.14 10.98 2.57
C ARG A 80 8.79 11.09 1.20
N ILE A 81 8.61 10.12 0.30
CA ILE A 81 9.17 10.18 -1.06
C ILE A 81 8.61 11.37 -1.84
N GLU A 82 7.32 11.65 -1.67
CA GLU A 82 6.63 12.78 -2.30
C GLU A 82 7.20 14.12 -1.82
N GLN A 83 7.34 14.31 -0.50
CA GLN A 83 7.90 15.53 0.07
C GLN A 83 9.41 15.69 -0.20
N GLN A 84 10.17 14.61 -0.04
CA GLN A 84 11.61 14.56 -0.27
C GLN A 84 12.04 13.16 -0.66
N ARG A 85 12.55 13.02 -1.89
CA ARG A 85 13.11 11.75 -2.37
C ARG A 85 14.18 11.25 -1.40
N THR A 86 13.89 10.17 -0.69
CA THR A 86 14.76 9.54 0.32
C THR A 86 15.02 8.09 -0.05
N ASP A 87 16.29 7.73 -0.23
CA ASP A 87 16.70 6.38 -0.63
C ASP A 87 16.25 5.31 0.37
N ARG A 88 16.17 5.66 1.66
CA ARG A 88 15.69 4.76 2.69
C ARG A 88 14.23 4.36 2.46
N SER A 89 13.35 5.32 2.19
CA SER A 89 11.93 5.08 1.98
C SER A 89 11.70 4.21 0.73
N ILE A 90 12.47 4.44 -0.33
CA ILE A 90 12.46 3.61 -1.55
C ILE A 90 12.88 2.17 -1.23
N THR A 91 13.96 2.02 -0.45
CA THR A 91 14.47 0.70 -0.03
C THR A 91 13.45 -0.06 0.80
N GLU A 92 12.81 0.59 1.77
CA GLU A 92 11.81 -0.01 2.67
C GLU A 92 10.57 -0.51 1.92
N ILE A 93 10.08 0.27 0.95
CA ILE A 93 8.96 -0.14 0.08
C ILE A 93 9.37 -1.31 -0.80
N THR A 94 10.55 -1.23 -1.42
CA THR A 94 11.07 -2.30 -2.30
C THR A 94 11.21 -3.61 -1.54
N GLN A 95 11.82 -3.58 -0.34
CA GLN A 95 12.00 -4.76 0.50
C GLN A 95 10.66 -5.43 0.88
N ARG A 96 9.63 -4.63 1.18
CA ARG A 96 8.30 -5.15 1.50
C ARG A 96 7.59 -5.76 0.29
N ILE A 97 7.70 -5.14 -0.88
CA ILE A 97 7.18 -5.72 -2.13
C ILE A 97 7.84 -7.08 -2.38
N LEU A 98 9.16 -7.15 -2.23
CA LEU A 98 9.91 -8.39 -2.42
C LEU A 98 9.58 -9.47 -1.37
N ALA A 99 9.28 -9.07 -0.14
CA ALA A 99 8.90 -9.99 0.93
C ALA A 99 7.46 -10.52 0.78
N ASP A 100 6.56 -9.71 0.22
CA ASP A 100 5.15 -10.07 0.03
C ASP A 100 4.89 -10.80 -1.30
N SER A 101 5.79 -10.68 -2.27
CA SER A 101 5.74 -11.48 -3.50
C SER A 101 5.99 -12.95 -3.18
N ASP A 102 4.93 -13.75 -3.14
CA ASP A 102 5.02 -15.21 -2.97
C ASP A 102 5.93 -15.84 -4.03
N ALA A 103 6.64 -16.90 -3.67
CA ALA A 103 7.48 -17.70 -4.58
C ALA A 103 6.71 -18.20 -5.83
N THR A 104 5.38 -18.30 -5.76
CA THR A 104 4.50 -18.70 -6.86
C THR A 104 4.23 -17.58 -7.88
N GLN A 105 4.34 -16.31 -7.48
CA GLN A 105 4.28 -15.16 -8.40
C GLN A 105 5.65 -14.80 -8.98
N MET A 106 6.72 -15.43 -8.49
CA MET A 106 8.06 -15.27 -9.03
C MET A 106 8.17 -16.02 -10.36
N ASN A 107 8.03 -15.29 -11.47
CA ASN A 107 8.35 -15.84 -12.78
C ASN A 107 9.88 -15.95 -12.89
N PRO A 108 10.45 -17.14 -13.18
CA PRO A 108 11.90 -17.32 -13.31
C PRO A 108 12.54 -16.49 -14.44
N GLN A 109 11.73 -15.96 -15.36
CA GLN A 109 12.18 -15.04 -16.42
C GLN A 109 12.20 -13.57 -16.00
N VAL A 110 11.44 -13.19 -14.97
CA VAL A 110 11.43 -11.83 -14.42
C VAL A 110 12.68 -11.65 -13.58
N ARG A 111 13.37 -10.52 -13.79
CA ARG A 111 14.64 -10.25 -13.09
C ARG A 111 14.61 -8.97 -12.29
N LEU A 112 13.64 -8.10 -12.53
CA LEU A 112 13.59 -6.77 -11.96
C LEU A 112 12.19 -6.46 -11.40
N VAL A 113 12.17 -5.69 -10.32
CA VAL A 113 10.98 -5.16 -9.66
C VAL A 113 11.01 -3.64 -9.77
N GLN A 114 9.86 -3.06 -10.09
CA GLN A 114 9.68 -1.62 -10.11
C GLN A 114 8.38 -1.27 -9.40
N PHE A 115 8.36 -0.16 -8.67
CA PHE A 115 7.15 0.36 -8.08
C PHE A 115 6.87 1.80 -8.52
N ARG A 116 5.61 2.21 -8.45
CA ARG A 116 5.15 3.57 -8.67
C ARG A 116 4.26 4.00 -7.53
N LEU A 117 4.25 5.31 -7.28
CA LEU A 117 3.31 5.96 -6.38
C LEU A 117 2.29 6.69 -7.21
N LEU A 118 1.02 6.54 -6.83
CA LEU A 118 -0.10 7.20 -7.49
C LEU A 118 -1.05 7.83 -6.49
N PHE A 119 -1.60 8.98 -6.82
CA PHE A 119 -2.75 9.54 -6.12
C PHE A 119 -4.01 9.25 -6.92
N VAL A 120 -5.04 8.77 -6.22
CA VAL A 120 -6.37 8.62 -6.81
C VAL A 120 -7.25 9.70 -6.25
N HIS A 121 -7.71 10.59 -7.12
CA HIS A 121 -8.66 11.63 -6.77
C HIS A 121 -9.89 11.53 -7.69
N ARG A 122 -10.95 12.24 -7.32
CA ARG A 122 -12.18 12.29 -8.11
C ARG A 122 -12.23 13.64 -8.82
N ASP A 123 -12.33 13.60 -10.15
CA ASP A 123 -12.61 14.76 -10.97
C ASP A 123 -14.01 14.60 -11.57
N GLY A 124 -14.99 15.31 -11.00
CA GLY A 124 -16.40 15.14 -11.33
C GLY A 124 -16.90 13.70 -11.09
N ALA A 125 -17.29 13.03 -12.18
CA ALA A 125 -17.77 11.64 -12.13
C ALA A 125 -16.62 10.62 -12.18
N ASP A 126 -15.45 11.02 -12.66
CA ASP A 126 -14.35 10.13 -13.00
C ASP A 126 -13.35 10.01 -11.86
N LEU A 127 -12.71 8.84 -11.79
CA LEU A 127 -11.55 8.61 -10.92
C LEU A 127 -10.30 8.80 -11.76
N VAL A 128 -9.47 9.75 -11.34
CA VAL A 128 -8.22 10.08 -12.03
C VAL A 128 -7.04 9.57 -11.19
N GLU A 129 -6.08 8.96 -11.87
CA GLU A 129 -4.84 8.46 -11.26
C GLU A 129 -3.65 9.32 -11.70
N ASP A 130 -3.02 10.00 -10.74
CA ASP A 130 -1.81 10.78 -10.98
C ASP A 130 -0.58 10.02 -10.52
N ILE A 131 0.32 9.71 -11.45
CA ILE A 131 1.60 9.07 -11.12
C ILE A 131 2.58 10.14 -10.64
N VAL A 132 2.95 10.10 -9.36
CA VAL A 132 3.85 11.08 -8.75
C VAL A 132 5.30 10.60 -8.63
N PHE A 133 5.50 9.29 -8.68
CA PHE A 133 6.84 8.72 -8.60
C PHE A 133 6.90 7.36 -9.28
N VAL A 134 8.04 7.07 -9.91
CA VAL A 134 8.39 5.74 -10.43
C VAL A 134 9.81 5.43 -9.97
N SER A 135 10.01 4.27 -9.36
CA SER A 135 11.32 3.81 -8.89
C SER A 135 12.20 3.37 -10.05
N ASP A 136 13.51 3.35 -9.84
CA ASP A 136 14.40 2.60 -10.73
C ASP A 136 14.13 1.09 -10.61
N PRO A 137 14.31 0.30 -11.69
CA PRO A 137 14.17 -1.16 -11.62
C PRO A 137 15.27 -1.78 -10.74
N VAL A 138 14.86 -2.52 -9.71
CA VAL A 138 15.77 -3.21 -8.77
C VAL A 138 15.76 -4.71 -9.06
N ALA A 139 16.92 -5.36 -9.01
CA ALA A 139 17.00 -6.79 -9.21
C ALA A 139 16.26 -7.57 -8.11
N GLN A 140 15.50 -8.58 -8.52
CA GLN A 140 14.91 -9.52 -7.58
C GLN A 140 16.04 -10.32 -6.89
N PRO A 141 15.98 -10.52 -5.55
CA PRO A 141 16.92 -11.39 -4.88
C PRO A 141 16.77 -12.79 -5.46
N ARG A 142 17.87 -13.36 -5.99
CA ARG A 142 17.89 -14.75 -6.43
C ARG A 142 17.62 -15.63 -5.21
N GLY A 143 16.53 -16.40 -5.24
CA GLY A 143 16.34 -17.48 -4.28
C GLY A 143 17.56 -18.42 -4.29
N PRO A 144 17.84 -19.13 -3.18
CA PRO A 144 18.99 -20.03 -3.13
C PRO A 144 18.90 -21.01 -4.30
N SER A 145 19.95 -21.02 -5.13
CA SER A 145 20.12 -22.05 -6.14
C SER A 145 20.28 -23.37 -5.39
N CYS A 146 19.32 -24.28 -5.52
CA CYS A 146 19.46 -25.65 -5.05
C CYS A 146 20.63 -26.34 -5.75
#